data_AF-A0A8E0VFL6-F1
#
_entry.id   AF-A0A8E0VFL6-F1
#
_cell.length_a   1.000
_cell.length_b   1.000
_cell.length_c   1.000
_cell.angle_alpha   90.00
_cell.angle_beta   90.00
_cell.angle_gamma   90.00
#
_symmetry.space_group_name_H-M   'P 1'
#
loop_
_entity.id
_entity.type
_entity.pdbx_description
1 polymer ?
#
loop_
_entity_poly.entity_id
_entity_poly.type
_entity_poly.pdbx_seq_one_letter_code
_entity_poly.pdbx_strand_id
1 'polypeptide(L)'
;MITSRDSLTPQVPYTTLDQTSSSKLPVEVLRLHKELRNYQLTSSYGLFRRITGVGGRPELILEASSNEDGPWLEYDFRFKPGRLNQTPPIVVPHQPRLDWQMWFAALGRPENHPWLYNLIYRLLEQQKDGERFESF
;
A
#
# COMPACT_ATOMS: atom_id res chain seq x y z
N MET A 1 30.43 8.55 16.16
CA MET A 1 30.92 9.64 15.29
C MET A 1 30.31 9.41 13.91
N ILE A 2 29.15 10.00 13.64
CA ILE A 2 28.33 9.74 12.45
C ILE A 2 28.50 10.96 11.53
N THR A 3 29.08 10.75 10.35
CA THR A 3 29.26 11.83 9.38
C THR A 3 27.97 12.01 8.60
N SER A 4 27.35 13.18 8.78
CA SER A 4 26.34 13.74 7.89
C SER A 4 26.95 13.91 6.48
N ARG A 5 26.24 13.50 5.44
CA ARG A 5 26.47 13.96 4.07
C ARG A 5 25.19 14.56 3.53
N ASP A 6 25.33 15.83 3.19
CA ASP A 6 24.29 16.75 2.76
C ASP A 6 23.56 16.31 1.48
N SER A 7 22.23 16.34 1.59
CA SER A 7 21.31 17.10 0.75
C SER A 7 21.19 16.79 -0.76
N LEU A 8 19.94 16.44 -1.11
CA LEU A 8 19.21 16.80 -2.33
C LEU A 8 19.60 16.11 -3.65
N THR A 9 19.08 14.90 -3.85
CA THR A 9 18.68 14.47 -5.20
C THR A 9 17.24 13.94 -5.15
N PRO A 10 16.28 14.59 -5.83
CA PRO A 10 15.02 13.93 -6.15
C PRO A 10 15.34 12.85 -7.19
N GLN A 11 15.55 11.63 -6.71
CA GLN A 11 15.30 10.40 -7.46
C GLN A 11 13.84 10.48 -7.92
N VAL A 12 13.43 10.19 -9.16
CA VAL A 12 13.02 8.83 -9.58
C VAL A 12 12.87 8.77 -11.13
N PRO A 13 13.32 7.67 -11.80
CA PRO A 13 13.21 7.45 -13.25
C PRO A 13 11.83 7.02 -13.74
N TYR A 14 11.54 7.27 -15.02
CA TYR A 14 10.25 7.32 -15.75
C TYR A 14 9.44 6.04 -15.90
N THR A 15 10.13 4.92 -16.00
CA THR A 15 9.53 3.59 -16.07
C THR A 15 10.49 2.71 -15.31
N THR A 16 10.03 2.06 -14.24
CA THR A 16 10.79 0.93 -13.71
C THR A 16 10.63 -0.18 -14.73
N LEU A 17 11.55 -0.23 -15.70
CA LEU A 17 11.78 -1.44 -16.44
C LEU A 17 12.13 -2.52 -15.41
N ASP A 18 11.52 -3.69 -15.56
CA ASP A 18 11.96 -4.84 -14.81
C ASP A 18 13.49 -4.99 -14.94
N GLN A 19 14.15 -5.49 -13.89
CA GLN A 19 15.61 -5.57 -13.82
C GLN A 19 16.20 -6.25 -15.08
N THR A 20 15.48 -7.22 -15.64
CA THR A 20 15.84 -7.97 -16.86
C THR A 20 15.68 -7.19 -18.16
N SER A 21 14.82 -6.17 -18.17
CA SER A 21 14.56 -5.31 -19.33
C SER A 21 15.48 -4.10 -19.33
N SER A 22 15.83 -3.60 -18.14
CA SER A 22 16.80 -2.51 -17.96
C SER A 22 18.20 -2.92 -18.42
N SER A 23 18.59 -4.18 -18.22
CA SER A 23 19.88 -4.71 -18.67
C SER A 23 20.00 -4.91 -20.18
N LYS A 24 18.89 -4.82 -20.93
CA LYS A 24 18.85 -4.95 -22.39
C LYS A 24 18.90 -3.60 -23.12
N LEU A 25 18.92 -2.49 -22.39
CA LEU A 25 18.94 -1.17 -22.99
C LEU A 25 20.30 -0.84 -23.61
N PRO A 26 20.33 -0.21 -24.80
CA PRO A 26 21.55 0.36 -25.36
C PRO A 26 22.17 1.41 -24.43
N VAL A 27 23.50 1.46 -24.37
CA VAL A 27 24.27 2.35 -23.49
C VAL A 27 23.99 3.82 -23.79
N GLU A 28 23.71 4.12 -25.06
CA GLU A 28 23.39 5.44 -25.58
C GLU A 28 22.09 5.99 -24.97
N VAL A 29 21.08 5.14 -24.79
CA VAL A 29 19.79 5.51 -24.19
C VAL A 29 19.97 5.84 -22.70
N LEU A 30 20.78 5.05 -21.99
CA LEU A 30 21.10 5.29 -20.59
C LEU A 30 21.88 6.59 -20.40
N ARG A 31 22.80 6.89 -21.32
CA ARG A 31 23.58 8.14 -21.33
C ARG A 31 22.67 9.35 -21.58
N LEU A 32 21.83 9.29 -22.61
CA LEU A 32 20.89 10.37 -22.93
C LEU A 32 19.92 10.64 -21.77
N HIS A 33 19.35 9.60 -21.17
CA HIS A 33 18.51 9.74 -19.98
C HIS A 33 19.25 10.33 -18.78
N LYS A 34 20.56 10.04 -18.63
CA LYS A 34 21.40 10.64 -17.57
C LYS A 34 21.60 12.14 -17.78
N GLU A 35 21.89 12.55 -19.01
CA GLU A 35 22.10 13.98 -19.37
C GLU A 35 20.79 14.79 -19.25
N LEU A 36 19.66 14.23 -19.71
CA LEU A 36 18.37 14.92 -19.70
C LEU A 36 17.69 14.98 -18.32
N ARG A 37 18.21 14.21 -17.34
CA ARG A 37 17.63 14.12 -15.99
C ARG A 37 17.56 15.48 -15.29
N ASN A 38 18.60 16.30 -15.44
CA ASN A 38 18.68 17.62 -14.78
C ASN A 38 17.62 18.60 -15.29
N TYR A 39 17.14 18.40 -16.51
CA TYR A 39 16.13 19.24 -17.14
C TYR A 39 14.69 18.80 -16.83
N GLN A 40 14.51 17.69 -16.10
CA GLN A 40 13.19 17.13 -15.73
C GLN A 40 12.23 16.92 -16.93
N LEU A 41 12.76 16.83 -18.17
CA LEU A 41 11.99 16.77 -19.41
C LEU A 41 11.21 15.47 -19.56
N THR A 42 11.73 14.42 -18.97
CA THR A 42 10.98 13.21 -18.66
C THR A 42 10.65 13.35 -17.17
N SER A 43 9.37 13.59 -16.79
CA SER A 43 8.90 13.80 -15.39
C SER A 43 7.75 12.86 -14.95
N SER A 44 7.84 12.30 -13.73
CA SER A 44 7.14 11.05 -13.35
C SER A 44 5.87 11.43 -12.65
N TYR A 45 4.76 11.28 -13.36
CA TYR A 45 3.49 11.74 -12.87
C TYR A 45 2.82 10.69 -11.98
N GLY A 46 2.41 11.09 -10.77
CA GLY A 46 1.56 10.27 -9.88
C GLY A 46 1.85 10.46 -8.39
N LEU A 47 0.79 10.71 -7.60
CA LEU A 47 0.83 10.96 -6.16
C LEU A 47 1.36 9.75 -5.34
N PHE A 48 1.30 8.54 -5.90
CA PHE A 48 1.61 7.27 -5.20
C PHE A 48 2.44 6.30 -6.04
N ARG A 49 3.42 6.83 -6.77
CA ARG A 49 4.12 6.09 -7.84
C ARG A 49 4.90 4.85 -7.38
N ARG A 50 5.41 4.83 -6.15
CA ARG A 50 6.21 3.72 -5.59
C ARG A 50 5.69 3.31 -4.22
N ILE A 51 4.42 2.95 -4.16
CA ILE A 51 3.85 2.37 -2.93
C ILE A 51 4.13 0.87 -2.84
N THR A 52 3.99 0.14 -3.94
CA THR A 52 4.21 -1.31 -3.98
C THR A 52 5.52 -1.57 -4.71
N GLY A 53 6.47 -2.22 -4.03
CA GLY A 53 7.75 -2.59 -4.61
C GLY A 53 7.62 -3.66 -5.71
N VAL A 54 8.76 -4.13 -6.22
CA VAL A 54 8.83 -5.23 -7.20
C VAL A 54 8.27 -6.55 -6.64
N GLY A 55 8.09 -6.66 -5.32
CA GLY A 55 7.50 -7.80 -4.62
C GLY A 55 5.97 -7.81 -4.52
N GLY A 56 5.25 -6.91 -5.23
CA GLY A 56 3.78 -6.85 -5.21
C GLY A 56 3.20 -5.93 -4.13
N ARG A 57 1.88 -6.00 -3.96
CA ARG A 57 1.14 -5.22 -2.96
C ARG A 57 1.00 -6.05 -1.67
N PRO A 58 1.67 -5.68 -0.57
CA PRO A 58 1.37 -6.31 0.71
C PRO A 58 -0.03 -5.90 1.16
N GLU A 59 -0.75 -6.84 1.77
CA GLU A 59 -2.10 -6.61 2.25
C GLU A 59 -2.27 -7.14 3.67
N LEU A 60 -2.91 -6.33 4.52
CA LEU A 60 -3.36 -6.75 5.84
C LEU A 60 -4.78 -7.32 5.70
N ILE A 61 -4.93 -8.59 6.08
CA ILE A 61 -6.20 -9.32 6.16
C ILE A 61 -6.59 -9.38 7.63
N LEU A 62 -7.82 -8.97 7.96
CA LEU A 62 -8.37 -9.15 9.30
C LEU A 62 -9.25 -10.39 9.27
N GLU A 63 -9.04 -11.29 10.22
CA GLU A 63 -9.86 -12.48 10.39
C GLU A 63 -10.49 -12.46 11.77
N ALA A 64 -11.72 -12.94 11.86
CA ALA A 64 -12.45 -13.04 13.11
C ALA A 64 -13.10 -14.43 13.22
N SER A 65 -13.17 -14.94 14.45
CA SER A 65 -13.87 -16.17 14.80
C SER A 65 -14.58 -15.97 16.13
N SER A 66 -15.75 -16.59 16.30
CA SER A 66 -16.46 -16.60 17.58
C SER A 66 -15.88 -17.63 18.57
N ASN A 67 -15.14 -18.61 18.07
CA ASN A 67 -14.49 -19.65 18.88
C ASN A 67 -12.97 -19.58 18.69
N GLU A 68 -12.21 -19.93 19.72
CA GLU A 68 -10.74 -20.00 19.64
C GLU A 68 -10.27 -21.01 18.57
N ASP A 69 -11.03 -22.09 18.38
CA ASP A 69 -10.74 -23.16 17.43
C ASP A 69 -11.24 -22.90 16.00
N GLY A 70 -11.91 -21.76 15.75
CA GLY A 70 -12.45 -21.40 14.44
C GLY A 70 -13.95 -21.73 14.24
N PRO A 71 -14.48 -21.53 13.02
CA PRO A 71 -13.78 -21.13 11.80
C PRO A 71 -13.41 -19.64 11.79
N TRP A 72 -12.18 -19.35 11.33
CA TRP A 72 -11.73 -17.99 11.05
C TRP A 72 -12.31 -17.51 9.72
N LEU A 73 -12.97 -16.35 9.75
CA LEU A 73 -13.57 -15.73 8.60
C LEU A 73 -12.90 -14.39 8.34
N GLU A 74 -12.51 -14.16 7.09
CA GLU A 74 -11.97 -12.88 6.64
C GLU A 74 -13.05 -11.78 6.75
N TYR A 75 -12.66 -10.67 7.37
CA TYR A 75 -13.44 -9.45 7.43
C TYR A 75 -13.27 -8.68 6.12
N ASP A 76 -14.32 -8.69 5.31
CA ASP A 76 -14.32 -8.04 4.00
C ASP A 76 -14.53 -6.52 4.12
N PHE A 77 -13.65 -5.77 3.48
CA PHE A 77 -13.71 -4.31 3.42
C PHE A 77 -14.38 -3.88 2.12
N ARG A 78 -15.44 -3.08 2.22
CA ARG A 78 -16.31 -2.71 1.10
C ARG A 78 -15.59 -2.04 -0.07
N PHE A 79 -14.53 -1.29 0.18
CA PHE A 79 -13.84 -0.50 -0.83
C PHE A 79 -12.36 -0.86 -0.98
N LYS A 80 -11.84 -1.72 -0.11
CA LYS A 80 -10.48 -2.25 -0.23
C LYS A 80 -10.42 -3.18 -1.45
N PRO A 81 -9.48 -2.97 -2.38
CA PRO A 81 -9.27 -3.94 -3.45
C PRO A 81 -8.68 -5.21 -2.83
N GLY A 82 -9.29 -6.36 -3.13
CA GLY A 82 -8.90 -7.69 -2.63
C GLY A 82 -9.67 -8.83 -3.32
N ARG A 83 -10.96 -8.63 -3.60
CA ARG A 83 -11.78 -9.61 -4.34
C ARG A 83 -11.48 -9.60 -5.84
N LEU A 84 -10.92 -10.69 -6.35
CA LEU A 84 -10.62 -10.87 -7.78
C LEU A 84 -11.87 -10.93 -8.66
N ASN A 85 -13.00 -11.35 -8.08
CA ASN A 85 -14.28 -11.52 -8.79
C ASN A 85 -15.15 -10.25 -8.77
N GLN A 86 -14.64 -9.13 -8.26
CA GLN A 86 -15.42 -7.91 -8.09
C GLN A 86 -14.79 -6.73 -8.85
N THR A 87 -15.63 -5.97 -9.55
CA THR A 87 -15.19 -4.71 -10.16
C THR A 87 -14.88 -3.67 -9.09
N PRO A 88 -13.73 -2.97 -9.15
CA PRO A 88 -13.40 -1.93 -8.18
C PRO A 88 -14.45 -0.81 -8.15
N PRO A 89 -14.92 -0.40 -6.97
CA PRO A 89 -15.88 0.70 -6.84
C PRO A 89 -15.23 2.07 -7.14
N ILE A 90 -16.02 2.99 -7.71
CA ILE A 90 -15.62 4.39 -7.85
C ILE A 90 -15.91 5.10 -6.52
N VAL A 91 -14.85 5.48 -5.80
CA VAL A 91 -14.95 6.02 -4.43
C VAL A 91 -14.70 7.53 -4.32
N VAL A 92 -14.49 8.20 -5.45
CA VAL A 92 -14.29 9.67 -5.50
C VAL A 92 -15.66 10.36 -5.40
N PRO A 93 -15.81 11.43 -4.61
CA PRO A 93 -14.78 12.15 -3.84
C PRO A 93 -14.55 11.66 -2.40
N HIS A 94 -15.39 10.74 -1.91
CA HIS A 94 -15.53 10.43 -0.49
C HIS A 94 -14.47 9.47 0.11
N GLN A 95 -13.53 8.96 -0.68
CA GLN A 95 -12.29 8.27 -0.27
C GLN A 95 -12.37 7.56 1.10
N PRO A 96 -12.85 6.31 1.16
CA PRO A 96 -13.11 5.59 2.41
C PRO A 96 -11.85 5.53 3.27
N ARG A 97 -11.91 6.21 4.41
CA ARG A 97 -10.70 6.51 5.19
C ARG A 97 -10.09 5.26 5.80
N LEU A 98 -10.92 4.34 6.29
CA LEU A 98 -10.46 3.10 6.93
C LEU A 98 -9.78 2.18 5.92
N ASP A 99 -10.43 1.85 4.80
CA ASP A 99 -9.89 1.01 3.73
C ASP A 99 -8.56 1.55 3.20
N TRP A 100 -8.47 2.88 3.08
CA TRP A 100 -7.24 3.56 2.66
C TRP A 100 -6.14 3.46 3.72
N GLN A 101 -6.48 3.59 5.01
CA GLN A 101 -5.52 3.38 6.10
C GLN A 101 -5.05 1.93 6.19
N MET A 102 -5.92 0.95 5.92
CA MET A 102 -5.54 -0.47 5.83
C MET A 102 -4.50 -0.72 4.74
N TRP A 103 -4.57 -0.01 3.62
CA TRP A 103 -3.57 -0.09 2.56
C TRP A 103 -2.20 0.43 3.04
N PHE A 104 -2.17 1.58 3.72
CA PHE A 104 -0.91 2.11 4.26
C PHE A 104 -0.34 1.25 5.40
N ALA A 105 -1.19 0.73 6.28
CA ALA A 105 -0.77 -0.14 7.37
C ALA A 105 0.01 -1.35 6.87
N ALA A 106 -0.39 -1.90 5.71
CA ALA A 106 0.28 -3.06 5.10
C ALA A 106 1.70 -2.75 4.55
N LEU A 107 2.06 -1.48 4.36
CA LEU A 107 3.39 -1.09 3.84
C LEU A 107 4.44 -0.95 4.93
N GLY A 108 4.02 -0.87 6.19
CA GLY A 108 4.88 -0.65 7.33
C GLY A 108 4.69 -1.73 8.38
N ARG A 109 5.37 -1.56 9.52
CA ARG A 109 5.13 -2.42 10.67
C ARG A 109 3.85 -2.00 11.40
N PRO A 110 3.10 -2.93 12.02
CA PRO A 110 1.91 -2.61 12.80
C PRO A 110 2.17 -1.60 13.93
N GLU A 111 3.36 -1.63 14.55
CA GLU A 111 3.72 -0.72 15.64
C GLU A 111 3.70 0.77 15.25
N ASN A 112 3.89 1.08 13.97
CA ASN A 112 3.82 2.45 13.45
C ASN A 112 2.38 2.94 13.26
N HIS A 113 1.39 2.09 13.49
CA HIS A 113 -0.02 2.36 13.26
C HIS A 113 -0.86 2.09 14.53
N PRO A 114 -0.74 2.90 15.61
CA PRO A 114 -1.45 2.67 16.87
C PRO A 114 -2.98 2.56 16.74
N TRP A 115 -3.56 3.22 15.74
CA TRP A 115 -4.99 3.14 15.43
C TRP A 115 -5.44 1.71 15.11
N LEU A 116 -4.56 0.87 14.54
CA LEU A 116 -4.87 -0.50 14.18
C LEU A 116 -5.10 -1.37 15.42
N TYR A 117 -4.26 -1.22 16.46
CA TYR A 117 -4.46 -1.93 17.72
C TYR A 117 -5.74 -1.47 18.42
N ASN A 118 -6.03 -0.16 18.41
CA ASN A 118 -7.27 0.35 18.96
C ASN A 118 -8.50 -0.18 18.20
N LEU A 119 -8.41 -0.30 16.87
CA LEU A 119 -9.47 -0.90 16.06
C LEU A 119 -9.70 -2.35 16.47
N ILE A 120 -8.65 -3.18 16.53
CA ILE A 120 -8.74 -4.60 16.92
C ILE A 120 -9.31 -4.72 18.34
N TYR A 121 -8.83 -3.90 19.28
CA TYR A 121 -9.32 -3.88 20.66
C TYR A 121 -10.83 -3.58 20.72
N ARG A 122 -11.30 -2.57 19.96
CA ARG A 122 -12.73 -2.23 19.90
C ARG A 122 -13.58 -3.31 19.23
N LEU A 123 -13.07 -3.97 18.20
CA LEU A 123 -13.75 -5.10 17.57
C LEU A 123 -13.92 -6.27 18.55
N LEU A 124 -12.90 -6.54 19.37
CA LEU A 124 -12.95 -7.57 20.41
C LEU A 124 -13.88 -7.20 21.57
N GLU A 125 -13.93 -5.92 21.97
CA GLU A 125 -14.89 -5.44 22.98
C GLU A 125 -16.33 -5.55 22.49
N GLN A 126 -16.63 -5.08 21.27
CA GLN A 126 -17.99 -5.12 20.73
C GLN A 126 -18.52 -6.54 20.53
N GLN A 127 -17.66 -7.53 20.26
CA GLN A 127 -18.09 -8.94 20.24
C GLN A 127 -18.56 -9.45 21.61
N LYS A 128 -18.01 -8.94 22.71
CA LYS A 128 -18.44 -9.33 24.06
C LYS A 128 -19.82 -8.78 24.41
N ASP A 129 -20.20 -7.66 23.82
CA ASP A 129 -21.47 -6.98 24.07
C ASP A 129 -22.64 -7.46 23.18
N GLY A 130 -22.40 -8.43 22.29
CA GLY A 130 -23.44 -9.36 21.84
C GLY A 130 -24.53 -8.84 20.89
N GLU A 131 -24.29 -7.78 20.11
CA GLU A 131 -25.20 -7.40 19.01
C GLU A 131 -24.60 -7.84 17.67
N ARG A 132 -25.29 -8.80 17.03
CA ARG A 132 -24.92 -9.50 15.81
C ARG A 132 -24.68 -8.51 14.66
N PHE A 133 -23.50 -8.56 14.04
CA PHE A 133 -23.16 -7.79 12.84
C PHE A 133 -24.01 -8.24 11.64
N GLU A 134 -25.25 -7.75 11.54
CA GLU A 134 -26.01 -7.75 10.29
C GLU A 134 -25.40 -6.68 9.38
N SER A 135 -24.53 -7.12 8.47
CA SER A 135 -24.21 -6.56 7.15
C SER A 135 -24.35 -5.03 6.94
N PHE A 136 -23.21 -4.35 6.76
CA PHE A 136 -23.10 -3.05 6.08
C PHE A 136 -22.77 -3.21 4.59
#